data_AF-A0A848U9A3-F1
#
_entry.id   AF-A0A848U9A3-F1
#
_cell.length_a   1.000
_cell.length_b   1.000
_cell.length_c   1.000
_cell.angle_alpha   90.00
_cell.angle_beta   90.00
_cell.angle_gamma   90.00
#
_symmetry.space_group_name_H-M   'P 1'
#
loop_
_entity.id
_entity.type
_entity.pdbx_description
1 polymer ?
#
loop_
_entity_poly.entity_id
_entity_poly.type
_entity_poly.pdbx_seq_one_letter_code
_entity_poly.pdbx_strand_id
1 'polypeptide(L)'
;MGHIDATTLSAEVLAAATMPMPFGRFKGTRLIDLPEPYVVWFKGQGFPTGLLGQRLALMYEIKANGLEKLIRPLLETHDGLDRTDKRD
;
A
#
# COMPACT_ATOMS: atom_id res chain seq x y z
N MET A 1 3.58 -16.33 -20.49
CA MET A 1 3.20 -14.90 -20.36
C MET A 1 2.13 -14.86 -19.29
N GLY A 2 2.42 -14.26 -18.13
CA GLY A 2 1.71 -14.50 -16.87
C GLY A 2 0.21 -14.21 -16.92
N HIS A 3 -0.56 -15.17 -16.41
CA HIS A 3 -1.98 -14.98 -16.08
C HIS A 3 -2.08 -13.94 -14.97
N ILE A 4 -2.62 -12.76 -15.27
CA ILE A 4 -3.02 -11.78 -14.25
C ILE A 4 -4.41 -12.20 -13.80
N ASP A 5 -4.49 -13.18 -12.91
CA ASP A 5 -5.74 -13.51 -12.24
C ASP A 5 -5.98 -12.54 -11.08
N ALA A 6 -7.24 -12.28 -10.75
CA ALA A 6 -7.63 -11.30 -9.72
C ALA A 6 -6.93 -11.52 -8.37
N THR A 7 -6.61 -12.77 -8.02
CA THR A 7 -5.88 -13.16 -6.81
C THR A 7 -4.48 -12.53 -6.73
N THR A 8 -3.73 -12.51 -7.84
CA THR A 8 -2.37 -11.95 -7.87
C THR A 8 -2.41 -10.44 -7.74
N LEU A 9 -3.36 -9.79 -8.41
CA LEU A 9 -3.55 -8.34 -8.32
C LEU A 9 -3.86 -7.90 -6.88
N SER A 10 -4.73 -8.63 -6.18
CA SER A 10 -5.01 -8.34 -4.76
C SER A 10 -3.77 -8.47 -3.87
N ALA A 11 -2.89 -9.44 -4.12
CA ALA A 11 -1.68 -9.63 -3.32
C ALA A 11 -0.68 -8.47 -3.46
N GLU A 12 -0.45 -7.97 -4.68
CA GLU A 12 0.46 -6.86 -4.90
C GLU A 12 -0.03 -5.54 -4.28
N VAL A 13 -1.34 -5.28 -4.37
CA VAL A 13 -1.98 -4.11 -3.74
C VAL A 13 -1.82 -4.18 -2.22
N LEU A 14 -2.06 -5.34 -1.62
CA LEU A 14 -1.91 -5.55 -0.17
C LEU A 14 -0.44 -5.42 0.28
N ALA A 15 0.50 -5.97 -0.50
CA ALA A 15 1.93 -5.82 -0.23
C ALA A 15 2.40 -4.37 -0.34
N ALA A 16 1.84 -3.60 -1.28
CA ALA A 16 2.11 -2.17 -1.40
C ALA A 16 1.52 -1.39 -0.22
N ALA A 17 0.27 -1.66 0.14
CA ALA A 17 -0.45 -0.99 1.22
C ALA A 17 0.19 -1.22 2.60
N THR A 18 0.63 -2.45 2.88
CA THR A 18 1.26 -2.84 4.16
C THR A 18 2.74 -2.48 4.27
N MET A 19 3.39 -2.10 3.16
CA MET A 19 4.80 -1.73 3.18
C MET A 19 5.03 -0.57 4.17
N PRO A 20 5.98 -0.67 5.10
CA PRO A 20 6.35 0.44 5.96
C PRO A 20 7.16 1.46 5.18
N MET A 21 6.87 2.75 5.38
CA MET A 21 7.65 3.85 4.84
C MET A 21 9.10 3.77 5.37
N PRO A 22 10.13 3.72 4.51
CA PRO A 22 11.51 3.49 4.96
C PRO A 22 12.20 4.74 5.53
N PHE A 23 11.69 5.94 5.27
CA PHE A 23 12.31 7.21 5.66
C PHE A 23 11.29 8.34 5.88
N GLY A 24 11.80 9.50 6.30
CA GLY A 24 11.01 10.72 6.46
C GLY A 24 10.20 10.75 7.76
N ARG A 25 9.27 11.71 7.85
CA ARG A 25 8.44 11.95 9.04
C ARG A 25 7.56 10.75 9.40
N PHE A 26 7.13 9.97 8.41
CA PHE A 26 6.24 8.82 8.58
C PHE A 26 6.98 7.49 8.55
N LYS A 27 8.29 7.47 8.82
CA LYS A 27 9.08 6.23 8.85
C LYS A 27 8.42 5.17 9.75
N GLY A 28 8.28 3.95 9.24
CA GLY A 28 7.63 2.83 9.92
C GLY A 28 6.11 2.79 9.79
N THR A 29 5.48 3.82 9.23
CA THR A 29 4.03 3.86 8.96
C THR A 29 3.73 3.12 7.66
N ARG A 30 2.65 2.32 7.61
CA ARG A 30 2.20 1.64 6.40
C ARG A 30 1.87 2.67 5.30
N LEU A 31 2.18 2.36 4.04
CA LEU A 31 1.95 3.32 2.94
C LEU A 31 0.47 3.73 2.80
N ILE A 32 -0.46 2.81 3.10
CA ILE A 32 -1.90 3.12 3.08
C ILE A 32 -2.33 4.07 4.19
N ASP A 33 -1.63 4.11 5.32
CA ASP A 33 -1.89 5.00 6.46
C ASP A 33 -1.20 6.36 6.32
N LEU A 34 -0.42 6.57 5.25
CA LEU A 34 0.13 7.89 4.96
C LEU A 34 -1.01 8.88 4.68
N PRO A 35 -0.91 10.11 5.20
CA PRO A 35 -1.92 11.12 4.93
C PRO A 35 -1.90 11.48 3.43
N GLU A 36 -3.09 11.60 2.83
CA GLU A 36 -3.25 11.99 1.43
C GLU A 36 -2.40 13.19 1.01
N PRO A 37 -2.36 14.34 1.74
CA PRO A 37 -1.53 15.48 1.32
C PRO A 37 -0.05 15.15 1.22
N TYR A 38 0.45 14.18 1.99
CA TYR A 38 1.84 13.75 1.92
C TYR A 38 2.14 12.95 0.65
N VAL A 39 1.21 12.08 0.25
CA VAL A 39 1.32 11.30 -0.98
C VAL A 39 1.13 12.20 -2.22
N VAL A 40 0.20 13.15 -2.16
CA VAL A 40 0.00 14.18 -3.20
C VAL A 40 1.22 15.07 -3.35
N TRP A 41 1.88 15.46 -2.25
CA TRP A 41 3.13 16.22 -2.30
C TRP A 41 4.22 15.47 -3.10
N PHE A 42 4.35 14.16 -2.89
CA PHE A 42 5.25 13.33 -3.70
C PHE A 42 4.88 13.30 -5.18
N LYS A 43 3.59 13.35 -5.54
CA LYS A 43 3.18 13.44 -6.95
C LYS A 43 3.68 14.73 -7.59
N GLY A 44 3.70 15.84 -6.85
CA GLY A 44 4.22 17.13 -7.31
C GLY A 44 5.75 17.22 -7.36
N GLN A 45 6.46 16.57 -6.44
CA GLN A 45 7.94 16.55 -6.41
C GLN A 45 8.55 15.45 -7.29
N GLY A 46 7.78 14.40 -7.58
CA GLY A 46 8.25 13.16 -8.17
C GLY A 46 8.38 12.05 -7.12
N PHE A 47 7.89 10.86 -7.46
CA PHE A 47 8.07 9.68 -6.63
C PHE A 47 9.52 9.20 -6.66
N PRO A 48 10.04 8.63 -5.56
CA PRO A 48 11.37 8.02 -5.56
C PRO A 48 11.47 6.91 -6.61
N THR A 49 12.66 6.63 -7.14
CA THR A 49 12.81 5.56 -8.12
C THR A 49 12.65 4.16 -7.49
N GLY A 50 12.37 3.16 -8.33
CA GLY A 50 12.27 1.77 -7.91
C GLY A 50 10.91 1.39 -7.31
N LEU A 51 10.89 0.33 -6.50
CA LEU A 51 9.67 -0.29 -6.00
C LEU A 51 8.86 0.63 -5.07
N LEU A 52 9.56 1.42 -4.25
CA LEU A 52 8.92 2.36 -3.32
C LEU A 52 8.10 3.41 -4.07
N GLY A 53 8.64 4.00 -5.13
CA GLY A 53 7.90 4.99 -5.91
C GLY A 53 6.69 4.42 -6.62
N GLN A 54 6.82 3.21 -7.17
CA GLN A 54 5.70 2.51 -7.79
C GLN A 54 4.58 2.27 -6.77
N ARG A 55 4.92 1.85 -5.55
CA ARG A 55 3.94 1.64 -4.46
C ARG A 55 3.33 2.96 -3.97
N LEU A 56 4.12 4.02 -3.86
CA LEU A 56 3.61 5.37 -3.51
C LEU A 56 2.68 5.92 -4.59
N ALA A 57 3.01 5.72 -5.87
CA ALA A 57 2.14 6.09 -6.98
C ALA A 57 0.82 5.30 -6.94
N LEU A 58 0.86 4.02 -6.62
CA LEU A 58 -0.35 3.22 -6.42
C LEU A 58 -1.18 3.77 -5.24
N MET A 59 -0.55 4.11 -4.11
CA MET A 59 -1.27 4.71 -2.97
C MET A 59 -1.88 6.06 -3.33
N TYR A 60 -1.21 6.85 -4.17
CA TYR A 60 -1.75 8.10 -4.69
C TYR A 60 -3.03 7.84 -5.47
N GLU A 61 -3.02 6.93 -6.44
CA GLU A 61 -4.19 6.62 -7.27
C GLU A 61 -5.36 6.10 -6.42
N ILE A 62 -5.07 5.26 -5.43
CA ILE A 62 -6.06 4.74 -4.47
C ILE A 62 -6.72 5.89 -3.70
N LYS A 63 -5.93 6.82 -3.16
CA LYS A 63 -6.42 7.93 -2.35
C LYS A 63 -7.17 8.96 -3.20
N ALA A 64 -6.58 9.38 -4.32
CA ALA A 64 -7.15 10.36 -5.24
C ALA A 64 -8.53 9.94 -5.79
N ASN A 65 -8.77 8.62 -5.93
CA ASN A 65 -10.05 8.07 -6.37
C ASN A 65 -10.95 7.57 -5.22
N GLY A 66 -10.54 7.72 -3.95
CA GLY A 66 -11.31 7.27 -2.79
C GLY A 66 -11.47 5.75 -2.67
N LEU A 67 -10.58 4.96 -3.30
CA LEU A 67 -10.62 3.49 -3.33
C LEU A 67 -10.16 2.85 -2.01
N GLU A 68 -9.71 3.64 -1.03
CA GLU A 68 -9.27 3.16 0.28
C GLU A 68 -10.33 2.29 0.96
N LYS A 69 -11.60 2.62 0.79
CA LYS A 69 -12.74 1.87 1.36
C LYS A 69 -12.84 0.44 0.83
N LEU A 70 -12.34 0.18 -0.37
CA LEU A 70 -12.30 -1.16 -0.96
C LEU A 70 -11.11 -1.96 -0.45
N ILE A 71 -10.01 -1.29 -0.12
CA ILE A 71 -8.75 -1.94 0.26
C ILE A 71 -8.67 -2.22 1.76
N ARG A 72 -9.21 -1.32 2.61
CA ARG A 72 -9.26 -1.52 4.07
C ARG A 72 -9.84 -2.87 4.51
N PRO A 73 -11.01 -3.34 4.03
CA PRO A 73 -11.53 -4.65 4.44
C PRO A 73 -10.63 -5.82 3.99
N LEU A 74 -9.93 -5.68 2.86
CA LEU A 74 -8.98 -6.69 2.38
C LEU A 74 -7.73 -6.74 3.27
N LEU A 75 -7.28 -5.59 3.76
CA LEU A 75 -6.19 -5.49 4.74
C LEU A 75 -6.55 -6.14 6.07
N GLU A 76 -7.78 -5.94 6.56
CA GLU A 76 -8.25 -6.55 7.81
C GLU A 76 -8.32 -8.07 7.71
N THR A 77 -8.82 -8.58 6.58
CA THR A 77 -8.82 -10.02 6.29
C THR A 77 -7.41 -10.59 6.24
N HIS A 78 -6.48 -9.87 5.61
CA HIS A 78 -5.08 -10.29 5.49
C HIS A 78 -4.32 -10.22 6.84
N ASP A 79 -4.52 -9.18 7.66
CA ASP A 79 -3.88 -9.04 8.99
C ASP A 79 -4.39 -10.12 9.97
N GLY A 80 -5.66 -10.52 9.85
CA GLY A 80 -6.24 -11.61 10.64
C GLY A 80 -5.65 -12.99 10.34
N LEU A 81 -5.24 -13.23 9.09
CA LEU A 81 -4.56 -14.47 8.69
C LEU A 81 -3.11 -14.51 9.20
N ASP A 82 -2.40 -13.38 9.20
CA ASP A 82 -1.02 -13.27 9.71
C ASP A 82 -0.93 -13.53 11.24
N ARG A 83 -1.92 -13.05 12.02
CA ARG A 83 -1.94 -13.26 13.48
C ARG A 83 -2.14 -14.70 13.93
N THR A 84 -2.66 -15.58 13.06
CA THR A 84 -2.91 -16.99 13.40
C THR A 84 -1.62 -17.84 13.41
N ASP A 85 -0.52 -17.33 12.82
CA ASP A 85 0.77 -18.03 12.74
C ASP A 85 1.67 -17.82 13.98
N LYS A 86 1.28 -16.96 14.94
CA LYS A 86 2.11 -16.60 16.11
C LYS A 86 1.64 -17.23 17.43
N ARG A 87 1.14 -18.46 17.35
CA ARG A 87 0.68 -19.29 18.47
C ARG A 87 1.34 -20.68 18.45
N ASP A 88 2.66 -20.74 18.25
CA ASP A 88 3.48 -21.93 18.52
C ASP A 88 4.79 -21.53 19.23
#